data_AF-Q1LNJ8-F1
#
_entry.id   AF-Q1LNJ8-F1
#
_cell.length_a   1.000
_cell.length_b   1.000
_cell.length_c   1.000
_cell.angle_alpha   90.00
_cell.angle_beta   90.00
_cell.angle_gamma   90.00
#
_symmetry.space_group_name_H-M   'P 1'
#
loop_
_entity.id
_entity.type
_entity.pdbx_description
1 polymer ?
#
loop_
_entity_poly.entity_id
_entity_poly.type
_entity_poly.pdbx_seq_one_letter_code
_entity_poly.pdbx_strand_id
1 'polypeptide(L)'
;MAEAMPFARLPPGVGALQLWPGNGYNRAMSWILAVETSTEWCSVALGRAGADGAIECFSRHEHTGARSSSRVLPAVGEVLAEAGIRLADCAAIAFGAGPGSFTGLRTACGVTQGLAFGAGLPVIPVNVLMACAESARAGTPLLPAGTAVLVALDARMDEAYAAVFRWEDAANEWRMDGDMQVVAPEAVARPDGDFWIAGNAAQVFGERLVVAAQAGRVMPEAMPDARAMVTIGLRALARGEIIDAADAMPYYVRDKVAQTIAEREAVAAAKAAAAKVGDAA
;
A
#
# COMPACT_ATOMS: atom_id res chain seq x y z
N MET A 1 -9.46 -9.73 -20.55
CA MET A 1 -9.09 -9.28 -19.19
C MET A 1 -7.58 -9.15 -19.19
N ALA A 2 -7.07 -7.92 -19.04
CA ALA A 2 -5.63 -7.73 -18.88
C ALA A 2 -5.25 -8.29 -17.49
N GLU A 3 -4.33 -9.25 -17.46
CA GLU A 3 -3.76 -9.81 -16.24
C GLU A 3 -2.98 -8.71 -15.52
N ALA A 4 -3.28 -8.43 -14.26
CA ALA A 4 -2.51 -7.48 -13.46
C ALA A 4 -1.09 -8.04 -13.27
N MET A 5 -0.05 -7.29 -13.64
CA MET A 5 1.32 -7.73 -13.43
C MET A 5 1.58 -7.85 -11.91
N PRO A 6 2.07 -9.00 -11.41
CA PRO A 6 2.39 -9.14 -10.00
C PRO A 6 3.52 -8.18 -9.62
N PHE A 7 3.42 -7.56 -8.44
CA PHE A 7 4.46 -6.69 -7.87
C PHE A 7 5.85 -7.33 -7.87
N ALA A 8 5.93 -8.66 -7.90
CA ALA A 8 7.18 -9.42 -7.95
C ALA A 8 7.93 -9.33 -9.30
N ARG A 9 7.32 -8.78 -10.36
CA ARG A 9 7.94 -8.68 -11.69
C ARG A 9 7.42 -7.47 -12.48
N LEU A 10 7.78 -6.26 -12.06
CA LEU A 10 7.97 -5.21 -13.07
C LEU A 10 9.14 -5.68 -13.97
N PRO A 11 8.97 -5.76 -15.29
CA PRO A 11 10.05 -6.23 -16.15
C PRO A 11 11.30 -5.36 -15.94
N PRO A 12 12.52 -5.94 -15.93
CA PRO A 12 13.74 -5.16 -15.90
C PRO A 12 13.70 -4.16 -17.06
N GLY A 13 13.89 -2.89 -16.71
CA GLY A 13 13.68 -1.75 -17.60
C GLY A 13 14.19 -2.00 -19.02
N VAL A 14 13.31 -1.75 -19.98
CA VAL A 14 13.74 -1.55 -21.36
C VAL A 14 14.68 -0.36 -21.33
N GLY A 15 15.97 -0.64 -21.49
CA GLY A 15 17.00 0.26 -22.00
C GLY A 15 17.10 1.64 -21.36
N ALA A 16 18.20 1.85 -20.63
CA ALA A 16 18.92 3.12 -20.51
C ALA A 16 18.17 4.35 -21.05
N LEU A 17 17.54 5.12 -20.16
CA LEU A 17 17.30 6.55 -20.33
C LEU A 17 16.94 6.97 -21.77
N GLN A 18 16.02 6.27 -22.42
CA GLN A 18 15.41 6.81 -23.61
C GLN A 18 14.36 7.80 -23.12
N LEU A 19 14.88 9.01 -22.89
CA LEU A 19 14.19 10.24 -22.55
C LEU A 19 12.73 10.16 -22.99
N TRP A 20 11.82 10.19 -22.01
CA TRP A 20 10.47 10.68 -22.27
C TRP A 20 10.61 11.96 -23.10
N PRO A 21 10.02 12.05 -24.30
CA PRO A 21 10.32 13.13 -25.22
C PRO A 21 9.89 14.44 -24.57
N GLY A 22 10.85 15.20 -24.02
CA GLY A 22 10.56 16.50 -23.44
C GLY A 22 11.57 17.09 -22.46
N ASN A 23 12.21 16.34 -21.55
CA ASN A 23 12.96 17.01 -20.47
C ASN A 23 14.28 16.31 -20.13
N GLY A 24 15.39 17.04 -20.28
CA GLY A 24 16.61 16.75 -19.52
C GLY A 24 16.30 16.83 -18.03
N TYR A 25 16.81 15.88 -17.25
CA TYR A 25 16.51 15.73 -15.82
C TYR A 25 16.89 17.02 -15.05
N ASN A 26 15.91 17.89 -14.84
CA ASN A 26 16.06 19.10 -14.07
C ASN A 26 15.89 18.74 -12.59
N ARG A 27 16.87 19.05 -11.73
CA ARG A 27 16.76 18.85 -10.26
C ARG A 27 15.49 19.46 -9.65
N ALA A 28 14.83 20.38 -10.36
CA ALA A 28 13.53 20.95 -10.01
C ALA A 28 12.35 19.96 -10.05
N MET A 29 12.40 18.90 -10.86
CA MET A 29 11.34 17.89 -10.99
C MET A 29 11.65 16.66 -10.14
N SER A 30 11.58 16.82 -8.81
CA SER A 30 11.81 15.73 -7.84
C SER A 30 10.61 15.44 -6.94
N TRP A 31 9.52 16.18 -7.11
CA TRP A 31 8.31 16.01 -6.30
C TRP A 31 7.52 14.77 -6.71
N ILE A 32 7.17 13.96 -5.73
CA ILE A 32 6.22 12.85 -5.84
C ILE A 32 4.95 13.25 -5.10
N LEU A 33 3.82 13.26 -5.82
CA LEU A 33 2.50 13.26 -5.20
C LEU A 33 2.12 11.81 -4.92
N ALA A 34 1.71 11.47 -3.70
CA ALA A 34 1.26 10.15 -3.31
C ALA A 34 -0.21 10.17 -2.87
N VAL A 35 -1.01 9.22 -3.36
CA VAL A 35 -2.44 9.06 -3.03
C VAL A 35 -2.71 7.67 -2.49
N GLU A 36 -3.21 7.59 -1.26
CA GLU A 36 -3.48 6.33 -0.58
C GLU A 36 -4.88 6.33 0.05
N THR A 37 -5.71 5.37 -0.36
CA THR A 37 -7.10 5.24 0.11
C THR A 37 -7.54 3.79 0.27
N SER A 38 -6.60 2.85 0.37
CA SER A 38 -6.89 1.41 0.43
C SER A 38 -7.53 0.96 1.75
N THR A 39 -7.53 1.81 2.78
CA THR A 39 -8.11 1.53 4.11
C THR A 39 -9.20 2.56 4.47
N GLU A 40 -9.65 2.61 5.72
CA GLU A 40 -10.52 3.69 6.22
C GLU A 40 -9.86 5.08 6.27
N TRP A 41 -8.55 5.14 6.03
CA TRP A 41 -7.78 6.37 5.96
C TRP A 41 -7.71 6.91 4.53
N CYS A 42 -7.89 8.22 4.39
CA CYS A 42 -7.55 8.97 3.19
C CYS A 42 -6.24 9.68 3.47
N SER A 43 -5.17 9.29 2.78
CA SER A 43 -3.86 9.88 2.92
C SER A 43 -3.36 10.44 1.59
N VAL A 44 -2.89 11.67 1.61
CA VAL A 44 -2.24 12.34 0.49
C VAL A 44 -0.96 12.97 1.00
N ALA A 45 0.13 12.80 0.26
CA ALA A 45 1.40 13.42 0.59
C ALA A 45 2.08 13.94 -0.67
N LEU A 46 2.86 15.00 -0.50
CA LEU A 46 3.70 15.58 -1.54
C LEU A 46 5.09 15.70 -0.96
N GLY A 47 6.08 15.07 -1.58
CA GLY A 47 7.45 15.17 -1.08
C GLY A 47 8.53 14.96 -2.10
N ARG A 48 9.75 15.34 -1.72
CA ARG A 48 10.96 15.24 -2.53
C ARG A 48 12.17 14.97 -1.65
N ALA A 49 13.25 14.50 -2.26
CA ALA A 49 14.54 14.48 -1.60
C ALA A 49 15.09 15.92 -1.45
N GLY A 50 15.38 16.31 -0.21
CA GLY A 50 16.11 17.51 0.15
C GLY A 50 17.59 17.43 -0.20
N ALA A 51 18.29 18.56 -0.15
CA ALA A 51 19.71 18.66 -0.50
C ALA A 51 20.64 17.89 0.45
N ASP A 52 20.19 17.69 1.68
CA ASP A 52 20.85 16.91 2.74
C ASP A 52 20.44 15.43 2.73
N GLY A 53 19.60 15.02 1.79
CA GLY A 53 19.05 13.66 1.69
C GLY A 53 17.82 13.42 2.57
N ALA A 54 17.41 14.37 3.40
CA ALA A 54 16.16 14.27 4.15
C ALA A 54 14.96 14.45 3.22
N ILE A 55 13.83 13.80 3.50
CA ILE A 55 12.62 13.98 2.69
C ILE A 55 11.85 15.19 3.22
N GLU A 56 11.68 16.19 2.36
CA GLU A 56 10.70 17.26 2.57
C GLU A 56 9.33 16.71 2.19
N CYS A 57 8.36 16.76 3.12
CA CYS A 57 7.04 16.17 2.89
C CYS A 57 5.91 16.97 3.54
N PHE A 58 4.90 17.28 2.74
CA PHE A 58 3.61 17.79 3.18
C PHE A 58 2.59 16.66 3.13
N SER A 59 1.70 16.54 4.12
CA SER A 59 0.74 15.43 4.15
C SER A 59 -0.58 15.80 4.79
N ARG A 60 -1.63 15.09 4.36
CA ARG A 60 -2.92 14.95 5.04
C ARG A 60 -3.17 13.47 5.26
N HIS A 61 -3.52 13.09 6.48
CA HIS A 61 -3.83 11.71 6.84
C HIS A 61 -5.07 11.70 7.74
N GLU A 62 -6.21 11.34 7.17
CA GLU A 62 -7.51 11.53 7.80
C GLU A 62 -8.34 10.26 7.80
N HIS A 63 -8.95 9.96 8.93
CA HIS A 63 -9.88 8.85 9.06
C HIS A 63 -11.23 9.24 8.43
N THR A 64 -11.43 8.87 7.16
CA THR A 64 -12.61 9.29 6.38
C THR A 64 -13.69 8.22 6.27
N GLY A 65 -13.35 6.96 6.57
CA GLY A 65 -14.24 5.82 6.35
C GLY A 65 -14.62 5.72 4.87
N ALA A 66 -15.92 5.59 4.56
CA ALA A 66 -16.41 5.46 3.19
C ALA A 66 -16.36 6.76 2.35
N ARG A 67 -15.85 7.88 2.89
CA ARG A 67 -15.90 9.22 2.25
C ARG A 67 -14.55 9.69 1.68
N SER A 68 -13.62 8.78 1.43
CA SER A 68 -12.32 9.14 0.85
C SER A 68 -12.44 9.85 -0.49
N SER A 69 -13.39 9.46 -1.35
CA SER A 69 -13.60 10.06 -2.68
C SER A 69 -13.88 11.57 -2.65
N SER A 70 -14.56 12.07 -1.62
CA SER A 70 -14.80 13.52 -1.46
C SER A 70 -13.61 14.27 -0.88
N ARG A 71 -12.64 13.57 -0.26
CA ARG A 71 -11.53 14.19 0.47
C ARG A 71 -10.21 14.25 -0.31
N VAL A 72 -9.93 13.25 -1.16
CA VAL A 72 -8.64 13.12 -1.86
C VAL A 72 -8.29 14.37 -2.65
N LEU A 73 -9.18 14.86 -3.54
CA LEU A 73 -8.88 16.02 -4.38
C LEU A 73 -8.66 17.31 -3.57
N PRO A 74 -9.50 17.64 -2.56
CA PRO A 74 -9.16 18.73 -1.64
C PRO A 74 -7.80 18.55 -0.96
N ALA A 75 -7.42 17.34 -0.55
CA ALA A 75 -6.14 17.09 0.14
C ALA A 75 -4.95 17.29 -0.80
N VAL A 76 -5.08 16.88 -2.07
CA VAL A 76 -4.12 17.16 -3.13
C VAL A 76 -3.93 18.67 -3.32
N GLY A 77 -5.03 19.42 -3.40
CA GLY A 77 -4.99 20.88 -3.52
C GLY A 77 -4.28 21.54 -2.34
N GLU A 78 -4.53 21.08 -1.11
CA GLU A 78 -3.90 21.59 0.10
C GLU A 78 -2.39 21.36 0.12
N VAL A 79 -1.91 20.14 -0.16
CA VAL A 79 -0.46 19.85 -0.11
C VAL A 79 0.31 20.58 -1.21
N LEU A 80 -0.28 20.73 -2.40
CA LEU A 80 0.31 21.51 -3.51
C LEU A 80 0.38 23.01 -3.16
N ALA A 81 -0.70 23.56 -2.59
CA ALA A 81 -0.76 24.94 -2.17
C ALA A 81 0.22 25.25 -1.03
N GLU A 82 0.34 24.35 -0.05
CA GLU A 82 1.28 24.47 1.06
C GLU A 82 2.74 24.45 0.58
N ALA A 83 3.06 23.60 -0.40
CA ALA A 83 4.38 23.55 -1.03
C ALA A 83 4.64 24.70 -2.03
N GLY A 84 3.60 25.43 -2.44
CA GLY A 84 3.70 26.51 -3.43
C GLY A 84 4.07 26.03 -4.84
N ILE A 85 3.74 24.78 -5.20
CA ILE A 85 4.00 24.21 -6.53
C ILE A 85 2.72 23.80 -7.24
N ARG A 86 2.81 23.58 -8.56
CA ARG A 86 1.71 23.05 -9.36
C ARG A 86 1.87 21.55 -9.54
N LEU A 87 0.77 20.86 -9.86
CA LEU A 87 0.80 19.44 -10.18
C LEU A 87 1.82 19.12 -11.30
N ALA A 88 1.88 19.94 -12.34
CA ALA A 88 2.83 19.77 -13.45
C ALA A 88 4.31 19.92 -13.07
N ASP A 89 4.62 20.40 -11.86
CA ASP A 89 5.99 20.47 -11.33
C ASP A 89 6.40 19.15 -10.62
N CYS A 90 5.47 18.19 -10.49
CA CYS A 90 5.75 16.84 -10.02
C CYS A 90 6.45 15.99 -11.09
N ALA A 91 7.25 15.02 -10.65
CA ALA A 91 7.90 14.06 -11.52
C ALA A 91 7.02 12.83 -11.82
N ALA A 92 6.20 12.42 -10.85
CA ALA A 92 5.27 11.32 -10.97
C ALA A 92 4.18 11.40 -9.88
N ILE A 93 3.13 10.60 -10.05
CA ILE A 93 2.12 10.36 -9.01
C ILE A 93 2.20 8.91 -8.54
N ALA A 94 2.54 8.68 -7.28
CA ALA A 94 2.49 7.37 -6.63
C ALA A 94 1.08 7.09 -6.09
N PHE A 95 0.62 5.84 -6.15
CA PHE A 95 -0.69 5.48 -5.63
C PHE A 95 -0.71 4.07 -5.05
N GLY A 96 -1.52 3.84 -4.02
CA GLY A 96 -1.76 2.50 -3.50
C GLY A 96 -2.53 1.65 -4.49
N ALA A 97 -1.84 0.73 -5.16
CA ALA A 97 -2.48 -0.15 -6.13
C ALA A 97 -3.18 -1.33 -5.44
N GLY A 98 -2.76 -1.73 -4.24
CA GLY A 98 -3.41 -2.75 -3.44
C GLY A 98 -2.42 -3.64 -2.69
N PRO A 99 -2.92 -4.63 -1.93
CA PRO A 99 -4.34 -4.93 -1.66
C PRO A 99 -5.06 -3.89 -0.79
N GLY A 100 -6.38 -4.01 -0.64
CA GLY A 100 -7.19 -3.15 0.23
C GLY A 100 -8.68 -3.13 -0.12
N SER A 101 -9.37 -2.10 0.36
CA SER A 101 -10.79 -1.85 0.10
C SER A 101 -11.08 -1.65 -1.39
N PHE A 102 -12.06 -2.38 -1.92
CA PHE A 102 -12.47 -2.33 -3.33
C PHE A 102 -12.81 -0.91 -3.83
N THR A 103 -13.50 -0.13 -3.00
CA THR A 103 -13.86 1.28 -3.31
C THR A 103 -12.65 2.20 -3.16
N GLY A 104 -11.83 1.94 -2.14
CA GLY A 104 -10.60 2.67 -1.88
C GLY A 104 -9.62 2.61 -3.03
N LEU A 105 -9.23 1.40 -3.44
CA LEU A 105 -8.28 1.19 -4.54
C LEU A 105 -8.74 1.85 -5.84
N ARG A 106 -10.04 1.81 -6.16
CA ARG A 106 -10.59 2.51 -7.33
C ARG A 106 -10.55 4.03 -7.18
N THR A 107 -10.70 4.55 -5.97
CA THR A 107 -10.60 5.98 -5.70
C THR A 107 -9.16 6.46 -5.93
N ALA A 108 -8.16 5.80 -5.32
CA ALA A 108 -6.75 6.12 -5.54
C ALA A 108 -6.37 6.03 -7.02
N CYS A 109 -6.75 4.92 -7.67
CA CYS A 109 -6.49 4.68 -9.08
C CYS A 109 -7.14 5.76 -9.97
N GLY A 110 -8.46 5.94 -9.89
CA GLY A 110 -9.18 6.87 -10.77
C GLY A 110 -8.74 8.33 -10.60
N VAL A 111 -8.48 8.77 -9.36
CA VAL A 111 -7.92 10.11 -9.12
C VAL A 111 -6.53 10.24 -9.74
N THR A 112 -5.66 9.25 -9.50
CA THR A 112 -4.29 9.24 -10.04
C THR A 112 -4.29 9.27 -11.57
N GLN A 113 -5.11 8.45 -12.22
CA GLN A 113 -5.27 8.46 -13.69
C GLN A 113 -5.71 9.83 -14.19
N GLY A 114 -6.74 10.43 -13.60
CA GLY A 114 -7.26 11.73 -14.03
C GLY A 114 -6.24 12.86 -13.87
N LEU A 115 -5.56 12.92 -12.72
CA LEU A 115 -4.52 13.92 -12.44
C LEU A 115 -3.30 13.73 -13.37
N ALA A 116 -2.80 12.50 -13.49
CA ALA A 116 -1.63 12.18 -14.27
C ALA A 116 -1.86 12.42 -15.77
N PHE A 117 -3.00 11.98 -16.30
CA PHE A 117 -3.39 12.25 -17.68
C PHE A 117 -3.49 13.75 -17.98
N GLY A 118 -4.14 14.51 -17.08
CA GLY A 118 -4.30 15.96 -17.25
C GLY A 118 -2.98 16.74 -17.17
N ALA A 119 -1.99 16.24 -16.43
CA ALA A 119 -0.68 16.88 -16.24
C ALA A 119 0.42 16.28 -17.13
N GLY A 120 0.15 15.22 -17.89
CA GLY A 120 1.16 14.52 -18.68
C GLY A 120 2.23 13.83 -17.83
N LEU A 121 1.85 13.34 -16.65
CA LEU A 121 2.77 12.71 -15.70
C LEU A 121 2.71 11.18 -15.77
N PRO A 122 3.83 10.47 -15.56
CA PRO A 122 3.80 9.05 -15.31
C PRO A 122 3.31 8.75 -13.89
N VAL A 123 2.97 7.48 -13.63
CA VAL A 123 2.47 7.03 -12.33
C VAL A 123 3.30 5.87 -11.78
N ILE A 124 3.26 5.69 -10.44
CA ILE A 124 4.00 4.65 -9.72
C ILE A 124 3.00 3.83 -8.89
N PRO A 125 2.68 2.59 -9.27
CA PRO A 125 1.86 1.71 -8.45
C PRO A 125 2.66 1.26 -7.23
N VAL A 126 2.10 1.44 -6.03
CA VAL A 126 2.73 1.06 -4.76
C VAL A 126 1.97 -0.10 -4.12
N ASN A 127 2.74 -1.10 -3.67
CA ASN A 127 2.22 -2.20 -2.86
C ASN A 127 1.82 -1.65 -1.49
N VAL A 128 0.53 -1.73 -1.16
CA VAL A 128 -0.02 -1.18 0.07
C VAL A 128 0.60 -1.83 1.31
N LEU A 129 0.89 -3.13 1.27
CA LEU A 129 1.54 -3.82 2.38
C LEU A 129 2.99 -3.35 2.54
N MET A 130 3.70 -3.06 1.44
CA MET A 130 5.04 -2.46 1.50
C MET A 130 4.99 -1.06 2.12
N ALA A 131 3.94 -0.28 1.87
CA ALA A 131 3.76 1.01 2.53
C ALA A 131 3.62 0.88 4.06
N CYS A 132 2.95 -0.16 4.57
CA CYS A 132 2.94 -0.46 6.01
C CYS A 132 4.33 -0.82 6.54
N ALA A 133 5.09 -1.63 5.80
CA ALA A 133 6.45 -1.99 6.19
C ALA A 133 7.36 -0.76 6.27
N GLU A 134 7.25 0.14 5.29
CA GLU A 134 7.95 1.42 5.28
C GLU A 134 7.52 2.32 6.45
N SER A 135 6.21 2.41 6.75
CA SER A 135 5.71 3.10 7.96
C SER A 135 6.32 2.53 9.25
N ALA A 136 6.43 1.21 9.36
CA ALA A 136 7.03 0.55 10.51
C ALA A 136 8.53 0.85 10.63
N ARG A 137 9.26 0.81 9.51
CA ARG A 137 10.70 1.10 9.45
C ARG A 137 11.04 2.55 9.79
N ALA A 138 10.20 3.49 9.35
CA ALA A 138 10.33 4.91 9.67
C ALA A 138 9.89 5.26 11.10
N GLY A 139 9.22 4.34 11.79
CA GLY A 139 8.75 4.51 13.16
C GLY A 139 9.87 4.57 14.21
N THR A 140 9.50 4.84 15.46
CA THR A 140 10.42 4.86 16.61
C THR A 140 10.03 3.78 17.64
N PRO A 141 10.97 2.97 18.15
CA PRO A 141 12.35 2.79 17.66
C PRO A 141 12.42 2.27 16.23
N LEU A 142 13.58 2.52 15.59
CA LEU A 142 13.91 2.04 14.24
C LEU A 142 13.93 0.51 14.17
N LEU A 143 13.62 -0.02 12.98
CA LEU A 143 13.69 -1.46 12.72
C LEU A 143 15.14 -1.99 12.84
N PRO A 144 15.41 -3.02 13.66
CA PRO A 144 16.73 -3.61 13.73
C PRO A 144 17.13 -4.27 12.42
N ALA A 145 18.44 -4.25 12.10
CA ALA A 145 18.96 -4.88 10.89
C ALA A 145 18.66 -6.40 10.86
N GLY A 146 18.22 -6.89 9.71
CA GLY A 146 17.87 -8.30 9.49
C GLY A 146 16.48 -8.72 9.99
N THR A 147 15.79 -7.88 10.76
CA THR A 147 14.42 -8.14 11.23
C THR A 147 13.42 -8.10 10.08
N ALA A 148 12.60 -9.14 9.95
CA ALA A 148 11.49 -9.13 8.99
C ALA A 148 10.33 -8.26 9.49
N VAL A 149 9.56 -7.69 8.56
CA VAL A 149 8.27 -7.07 8.85
C VAL A 149 7.19 -7.93 8.24
N LEU A 150 6.45 -8.66 9.09
CA LEU A 150 5.20 -9.29 8.72
C LEU A 150 4.12 -8.21 8.72
N VAL A 151 3.64 -7.84 7.55
CA VAL A 151 2.53 -6.92 7.42
C VAL A 151 1.25 -7.72 7.39
N ALA A 152 0.29 -7.38 8.26
CA ALA A 152 -1.02 -7.99 8.31
C ALA A 152 -2.11 -6.92 8.48
N LEU A 153 -3.03 -6.83 7.51
CA LEU A 153 -4.17 -5.91 7.51
C LEU A 153 -5.49 -6.68 7.52
N ASP A 154 -6.52 -6.15 8.19
CA ASP A 154 -7.89 -6.67 8.09
C ASP A 154 -8.40 -6.58 6.64
N ALA A 155 -8.60 -7.75 6.00
CA ALA A 155 -9.14 -7.88 4.65
C ALA A 155 -10.68 -7.95 4.62
N ARG A 156 -11.32 -7.74 5.78
CA ARG A 156 -12.74 -8.05 6.05
C ARG A 156 -13.02 -9.53 5.82
N MET A 157 -14.27 -9.93 6.00
CA MET A 157 -14.72 -11.31 5.79
C MET A 157 -13.92 -12.34 6.61
N ASP A 158 -13.42 -11.93 7.77
CA ASP A 158 -12.65 -12.80 8.67
C ASP A 158 -11.30 -13.26 8.11
N GLU A 159 -10.72 -12.47 7.21
CA GLU A 159 -9.43 -12.72 6.58
C GLU A 159 -8.46 -11.56 6.80
N ALA A 160 -7.16 -11.84 6.69
CA ALA A 160 -6.09 -10.87 6.70
C ALA A 160 -5.37 -10.84 5.35
N TYR A 161 -5.06 -9.63 4.86
CA TYR A 161 -4.04 -9.46 3.84
C TYR A 161 -2.68 -9.57 4.51
N ALA A 162 -1.82 -10.46 4.05
CA ALA A 162 -0.52 -10.69 4.66
C ALA A 162 0.61 -10.77 3.63
N ALA A 163 1.76 -10.21 3.99
CA ALA A 163 3.03 -10.37 3.26
C ALA A 163 4.20 -10.10 4.19
N VAL A 164 5.35 -10.68 3.86
CA VAL A 164 6.60 -10.53 4.64
C VAL A 164 7.57 -9.68 3.84
N PHE A 165 8.17 -8.69 4.48
CA PHE A 165 9.17 -7.81 3.88
C PHE A 165 10.47 -7.83 4.68
N ARG A 166 11.60 -7.77 3.97
CA ARG A 166 12.93 -7.56 4.56
C ARG A 166 13.59 -6.36 3.91
N TRP A 167 14.16 -5.51 4.74
CA TRP A 167 14.91 -4.35 4.27
C TRP A 167 16.31 -4.77 3.84
N GLU A 168 16.72 -4.39 2.63
CA GLU A 168 18.05 -4.65 2.10
C GLU A 168 18.86 -3.34 2.05
N ASP A 169 19.71 -3.11 3.05
CA ASP A 169 20.48 -1.86 3.18
C ASP A 169 21.33 -1.54 1.94
N ALA A 170 21.93 -2.55 1.31
CA ALA A 170 22.75 -2.37 0.11
C ALA A 170 21.94 -1.92 -1.11
N ALA A 171 20.69 -2.39 -1.24
CA ALA A 171 19.77 -1.99 -2.30
C ALA A 171 18.96 -0.75 -1.93
N ASN A 172 18.96 -0.36 -0.64
CA ASN A 172 18.08 0.65 -0.07
C ASN A 172 16.61 0.37 -0.44
N GLU A 173 16.18 -0.90 -0.38
CA GLU A 173 14.82 -1.29 -0.79
C GLU A 173 14.27 -2.48 0.01
N TRP A 174 12.94 -2.63 -0.02
CA TRP A 174 12.25 -3.81 0.48
C TRP A 174 12.31 -4.97 -0.52
N ARG A 175 12.73 -6.14 -0.03
CA ARG A 175 12.47 -7.42 -0.68
C ARG A 175 11.23 -8.07 -0.05
N MET A 176 10.27 -8.47 -0.87
CA MET A 176 9.11 -9.25 -0.44
C MET A 176 9.47 -10.74 -0.41
N ASP A 177 9.25 -11.40 0.72
CA ASP A 177 9.42 -12.85 0.89
C ASP A 177 8.11 -13.55 0.51
N GLY A 178 8.12 -14.32 -0.57
CA GLY A 178 6.92 -15.00 -1.09
C GLY A 178 5.94 -14.04 -1.77
N ASP A 179 4.68 -14.46 -1.84
CA ASP A 179 3.59 -13.69 -2.46
C ASP A 179 2.70 -13.01 -1.41
N MET A 180 1.96 -11.99 -1.82
CA MET A 180 0.88 -11.44 -1.00
C MET A 180 -0.27 -12.42 -0.91
N GLN A 181 -0.83 -12.59 0.28
CA GLN A 181 -1.88 -13.55 0.54
C GLN A 181 -3.12 -12.88 1.13
N VAL A 182 -4.28 -13.50 0.92
CA VAL A 182 -5.51 -13.24 1.68
C VAL A 182 -5.92 -14.56 2.32
N VAL A 183 -5.84 -14.63 3.65
CA VAL A 183 -6.00 -15.88 4.40
C VAL A 183 -6.72 -15.63 5.73
N ALA A 184 -7.28 -16.68 6.34
CA ALA A 184 -7.76 -16.60 7.72
C ALA A 184 -6.61 -16.17 8.66
N PRO A 185 -6.89 -15.41 9.74
CA PRO A 185 -5.85 -14.91 10.64
C PRO A 185 -5.00 -16.03 11.28
N GLU A 186 -5.59 -17.21 11.50
CA GLU A 186 -4.90 -18.38 12.04
C GLU A 186 -3.88 -18.99 11.05
N ALA A 187 -4.06 -18.71 9.75
CA ALA A 187 -3.24 -19.26 8.68
C ALA A 187 -2.12 -18.31 8.21
N VAL A 188 -2.02 -17.10 8.80
CA VAL A 188 -0.91 -16.18 8.52
C VAL A 188 0.40 -16.85 8.93
N ALA A 189 1.29 -17.08 7.97
CA ALA A 189 2.54 -17.79 8.20
C ALA A 189 3.54 -16.93 9.00
N ARG A 190 4.23 -17.57 9.94
CA ARG A 190 5.37 -16.96 10.65
C ARG A 190 6.56 -16.85 9.67
N PRO A 191 7.22 -15.69 9.57
CA PRO A 191 8.48 -15.58 8.84
C PRO A 191 9.65 -16.20 9.61
N ASP A 192 10.69 -16.60 8.89
CA ASP A 192 11.94 -17.08 9.48
C ASP A 192 12.67 -15.97 10.25
N GLY A 193 13.26 -16.34 11.39
CA GLY A 193 14.05 -15.43 12.23
C GLY A 193 13.21 -14.48 13.10
N ASP A 194 13.84 -13.36 13.48
CA ASP A 194 13.21 -12.27 14.23
C ASP A 194 12.32 -11.44 13.31
N PHE A 195 11.14 -11.08 13.82
CA PHE A 195 10.18 -10.30 13.06
C PHE A 195 9.35 -9.38 13.93
N TRP A 196 8.91 -8.28 13.33
CA TRP A 196 7.89 -7.38 13.85
C TRP A 196 6.62 -7.52 13.02
N ILE A 197 5.48 -7.14 13.61
CA ILE A 197 4.19 -7.07 12.91
C ILE A 197 3.80 -5.62 12.68
N ALA A 198 3.42 -5.29 11.45
CA ALA A 198 2.85 -4.00 11.08
C ALA A 198 1.41 -4.17 10.58
N GLY A 199 0.56 -3.18 10.88
CA GLY A 199 -0.84 -3.16 10.46
C GLY A 199 -1.81 -3.69 11.51
N ASN A 200 -3.10 -3.40 11.29
CA ASN A 200 -4.14 -3.52 12.30
C ASN A 200 -4.63 -4.96 12.59
N ALA A 201 -4.20 -5.98 11.84
CA ALA A 201 -4.75 -7.33 11.98
C ALA A 201 -4.57 -7.91 13.40
N ALA A 202 -3.45 -7.63 14.07
CA ALA A 202 -3.23 -8.09 15.44
C ALA A 202 -4.26 -7.51 16.43
N GLN A 203 -4.67 -6.26 16.23
CA GLN A 203 -5.70 -5.61 17.05
C GLN A 203 -7.11 -6.13 16.71
N VAL A 204 -7.38 -6.39 15.41
CA VAL A 204 -8.69 -6.84 14.94
C VAL A 204 -8.96 -8.29 15.33
N PHE A 205 -7.99 -9.18 15.19
CA PHE A 205 -8.17 -10.63 15.36
C PHE A 205 -7.70 -11.15 16.73
N GLY A 206 -6.91 -10.36 17.48
CA GLY A 206 -6.42 -10.75 18.81
C GLY A 206 -5.67 -12.08 18.79
N GLU A 207 -6.04 -13.00 19.68
CA GLU A 207 -5.40 -14.33 19.81
C GLU A 207 -5.49 -15.20 18.56
N ARG A 208 -6.41 -14.90 17.65
CA ARG A 208 -6.55 -15.63 16.38
C ARG A 208 -5.41 -15.37 15.42
N LEU A 209 -4.73 -14.22 15.53
CA LEU A 209 -3.47 -14.00 14.83
C LEU A 209 -2.34 -14.66 15.61
N VAL A 210 -2.26 -16.00 15.55
CA VAL A 210 -1.40 -16.85 16.38
C VAL A 210 0.08 -16.41 16.36
N VAL A 211 0.55 -15.91 15.21
CA VAL A 211 1.92 -15.44 15.04
C VAL A 211 2.25 -14.18 15.86
N ALA A 212 1.25 -13.41 16.30
CA ALA A 212 1.46 -12.19 17.08
C ALA A 212 2.14 -12.42 18.43
N ALA A 213 1.89 -13.57 19.07
CA ALA A 213 2.53 -13.92 20.34
C ALA A 213 4.05 -14.15 20.23
N GLN A 214 4.56 -14.30 19.00
CA GLN A 214 5.96 -14.59 18.71
C GLN A 214 6.72 -13.39 18.13
N ALA A 215 6.03 -12.28 17.89
CA ALA A 215 6.63 -11.08 17.31
C ALA A 215 7.48 -10.33 18.35
N GLY A 216 8.63 -9.82 17.95
CA GLY A 216 9.45 -8.95 18.80
C GLY A 216 8.78 -7.60 19.08
N ARG A 217 7.85 -7.19 18.20
CA ARG A 217 7.02 -5.99 18.34
C ARG A 217 5.76 -6.10 17.47
N VAL A 218 4.66 -5.51 17.93
CA VAL A 218 3.43 -5.33 17.15
C VAL A 218 3.13 -3.84 17.06
N MET A 219 2.92 -3.35 15.83
CA MET A 219 2.72 -1.94 15.50
C MET A 219 1.40 -1.78 14.71
N PRO A 220 0.24 -1.83 15.39
CA PRO A 220 -1.06 -1.71 14.73
C PRO A 220 -1.25 -0.35 14.03
N GLU A 221 -0.54 0.68 14.49
CA GLU A 221 -0.52 2.02 13.92
C GLU A 221 0.29 2.15 12.63
N ALA A 222 1.13 1.15 12.29
CA ALA A 222 1.89 1.10 11.04
C ALA A 222 0.98 0.71 9.87
N MET A 223 0.06 1.61 9.53
CA MET A 223 -0.93 1.50 8.46
C MET A 223 -0.38 2.08 7.15
N PRO A 224 -1.05 1.85 6.00
CA PRO A 224 -0.70 2.50 4.74
C PRO A 224 -0.78 4.03 4.89
N ASP A 225 0.31 4.71 4.52
CA ASP A 225 0.43 6.16 4.64
C ASP A 225 1.08 6.75 3.39
N ALA A 226 0.56 7.87 2.90
CA ALA A 226 1.09 8.49 1.68
C ALA A 226 2.54 9.00 1.85
N ARG A 227 2.99 9.32 3.08
CA ARG A 227 4.40 9.69 3.36
C ARG A 227 5.35 8.52 3.12
N ALA A 228 4.95 7.32 3.53
CA ALA A 228 5.67 6.10 3.21
C ALA A 228 5.71 5.87 1.69
N MET A 229 4.59 6.11 1.00
CA MET A 229 4.52 6.01 -0.46
C MET A 229 5.36 7.05 -1.20
N VAL A 230 5.53 8.26 -0.67
CA VAL A 230 6.50 9.24 -1.20
C VAL A 230 7.91 8.65 -1.16
N THR A 231 8.29 8.05 -0.03
CA THR A 231 9.63 7.45 0.14
C THR A 231 9.84 6.30 -0.85
N ILE A 232 8.87 5.39 -0.95
CA ILE A 232 8.88 4.29 -1.93
C ILE A 232 8.92 4.83 -3.36
N GLY A 233 8.08 5.82 -3.66
CA GLY A 233 7.96 6.44 -4.98
C GLY A 233 9.24 7.15 -5.44
N LEU A 234 9.96 7.82 -4.53
CA LEU A 234 11.27 8.40 -4.84
C LEU A 234 12.29 7.34 -5.24
N ARG A 235 12.29 6.18 -4.57
CA ARG A 235 13.18 5.06 -4.91
C ARG A 235 12.79 4.39 -6.23
N ALA A 236 11.50 4.16 -6.44
CA ALA A 236 10.96 3.61 -7.68
C ALA A 236 11.26 4.51 -8.89
N LEU A 237 11.04 5.83 -8.75
CA LEU A 237 11.37 6.81 -9.78
C LEU A 237 12.85 6.79 -10.13
N ALA A 238 13.74 6.70 -9.14
CA ALA A 238 15.18 6.62 -9.36
C ALA A 238 15.61 5.36 -10.14
N ARG A 239 14.82 4.27 -10.05
CA ARG A 239 15.02 3.04 -10.83
C ARG A 239 14.26 3.03 -12.16
N GLY A 240 13.48 4.07 -12.47
CA GLY A 240 12.64 4.12 -13.66
C GLY A 240 11.42 3.20 -13.61
N GLU A 241 10.98 2.80 -12.41
CA GLU A 241 9.79 1.97 -12.19
C GLU A 241 8.53 2.82 -12.26
N ILE A 242 8.22 3.29 -13.46
CA ILE A 242 7.08 4.14 -13.78
C ILE A 242 6.24 3.51 -14.89
N ILE A 243 4.94 3.82 -14.92
CA ILE A 243 4.01 3.37 -15.96
C ILE A 243 3.19 4.55 -16.50
N ASP A 244 2.51 4.35 -17.64
CA ASP A 244 1.58 5.34 -18.19
C ASP A 244 0.35 5.49 -17.28
N ALA A 245 -0.23 6.69 -17.26
CA ALA A 245 -1.45 6.96 -16.51
C ALA A 245 -2.60 6.01 -16.91
N ALA A 246 -2.71 5.63 -18.18
CA ALA A 246 -3.73 4.69 -18.66
C ALA A 246 -3.59 3.29 -18.06
N ASP A 247 -2.38 2.90 -17.65
CA ASP A 247 -2.07 1.58 -17.10
C ASP A 247 -2.19 1.52 -15.57
N ALA A 248 -2.50 2.65 -14.91
CA ALA A 248 -2.77 2.65 -13.48
C ALA A 248 -3.99 1.78 -13.19
N MET A 249 -3.79 0.64 -12.53
CA MET A 249 -4.84 -0.34 -12.25
C MET A 249 -4.71 -0.90 -10.83
N PRO A 250 -5.83 -1.20 -10.16
CA PRO A 250 -5.82 -1.83 -8.85
C PRO A 250 -5.37 -3.29 -8.94
N TYR A 251 -4.61 -3.72 -7.93
CA TYR A 251 -4.18 -5.10 -7.71
C TYR A 251 -5.13 -5.79 -6.73
N TYR A 252 -5.85 -6.81 -7.20
CA TYR A 252 -6.74 -7.62 -6.37
C TYR A 252 -6.07 -8.93 -5.99
N VAL A 253 -5.90 -9.17 -4.68
CA VAL A 253 -5.39 -10.44 -4.14
C VAL A 253 -6.50 -11.48 -3.96
N ARG A 254 -7.75 -11.02 -3.81
CA ARG A 254 -8.91 -11.91 -3.61
C ARG A 254 -9.55 -12.25 -4.96
N ASP A 255 -9.36 -13.49 -5.40
CA ASP A 255 -9.95 -14.00 -6.66
C ASP A 255 -11.49 -14.03 -6.64
N LYS A 256 -12.10 -14.16 -5.45
CA LYS A 256 -13.56 -14.31 -5.31
C LYS A 256 -14.12 -13.39 -4.22
N VAL A 257 -14.66 -12.25 -4.63
CA VAL A 257 -15.23 -11.21 -3.75
C VAL A 257 -16.74 -11.34 -3.50
N ALA A 258 -17.42 -12.27 -4.17
CA ALA A 258 -18.85 -12.51 -3.99
C ALA A 258 -19.14 -14.01 -3.89
N GLN A 259 -19.80 -14.41 -2.80
CA GLN A 259 -20.46 -15.70 -2.73
C GLN A 259 -21.71 -15.67 -3.61
N THR A 260 -21.89 -16.74 -4.37
CA THR A 260 -23.17 -17.06 -5.03
C THR A 260 -24.26 -17.24 -3.99
N ILE A 261 -25.54 -17.15 -4.40
CA ILE A 261 -26.67 -17.33 -3.49
C ILE A 261 -26.58 -18.68 -2.76
N ALA A 262 -26.25 -19.75 -3.50
CA ALA A 262 -26.07 -21.10 -2.96
C ALA A 262 -24.94 -21.18 -1.91
N GLU A 263 -23.83 -20.47 -2.11
CA GLU A 263 -22.74 -20.44 -1.15
C GLU A 263 -23.12 -19.69 0.14
N ARG A 264 -23.89 -18.59 0.02
CA ARG A 264 -24.40 -17.88 1.20
C ARG A 264 -25.37 -18.73 2.00
N GLU A 265 -26.24 -19.47 1.32
CA GLU A 265 -27.19 -20.39 1.94
C GLU A 265 -26.45 -21.55 2.64
N ALA A 266 -25.40 -22.10 2.02
CA ALA A 266 -24.58 -23.15 2.62
C ALA A 266 -23.83 -22.67 3.88
N VAL A 267 -23.24 -21.46 3.85
CA VAL A 267 -22.56 -20.86 5.01
C VAL A 267 -23.56 -20.56 6.12
N ALA A 268 -24.74 -20.03 5.79
CA ALA A 268 -25.81 -19.79 6.77
C ALA A 268 -26.30 -21.10 7.41
N ALA A 269 -26.47 -22.16 6.61
CA ALA A 269 -26.87 -23.48 7.09
C ALA A 269 -25.81 -24.11 8.01
N ALA A 270 -24.53 -24.02 7.67
CA ALA A 270 -23.42 -24.49 8.50
C ALA A 270 -23.36 -23.76 9.84
N LYS A 271 -23.54 -22.43 9.82
CA LYS A 271 -23.55 -21.59 11.04
C LYS A 271 -24.76 -21.89 11.94
N ALA A 272 -25.93 -22.13 11.35
CA ALA A 272 -27.13 -22.54 12.07
C ALA A 272 -27.01 -23.94 12.69
N ALA A 273 -26.35 -24.87 12.00
CA ALA A 273 -26.08 -26.21 12.52
C ALA A 273 -25.11 -26.17 13.71
N ALA A 274 -24.03 -25.39 13.61
CA ALA A 274 -23.07 -25.21 14.71
C ALA A 274 -23.71 -24.60 15.97
N ALA A 275 -24.62 -23.63 15.81
CA ALA A 275 -25.33 -23.02 16.94
C ALA A 275 -26.26 -24.01 17.67
N LYS A 276 -26.92 -24.93 16.95
CA LYS A 276 -27.78 -25.96 17.56
C LYS A 276 -27.01 -27.03 18.34
N VAL A 277 -25.75 -27.29 17.96
CA VAL A 277 -24.90 -28.24 18.68
C VAL A 277 -24.35 -27.62 19.98
N GLY A 278 -24.12 -26.31 20.01
CA GLY A 278 -23.68 -25.60 21.22
C GLY A 278 -24.78 -25.38 22.27
N ASP A 279 -26.05 -25.36 21.88
CA ASP A 279 -27.20 -25.16 22.78
C ASP A 279 -27.76 -26.48 23.37
N ALA A 280 -27.17 -27.62 22.95
CA ALA A 280 -27.55 -28.96 23.39
C ALA A 280 -26.48 -29.64 24.28
N ALA A 281 -25.45 -28.89 24.68
CA ALA A 281 -24.38 -29.29 25.61
C ALA A 281 -24.51 -28.54 26.94
#